data_AF-A0AA85BAG9-F1
#
_entry.id   AF-A0AA85BAG9-F1
#
_cell.length_a   1.000
_cell.length_b   1.000
_cell.length_c   1.000
_cell.angle_alpha   90.00
_cell.angle_beta   90.00
_cell.angle_gamma   90.00
#
_symmetry.space_group_name_H-M   'P 1'
#
loop_
_entity.id
_entity.type
_entity.pdbx_description
1 polymer ?
#
loop_
_entity_poly.entity_id
_entity_poly.type
_entity_poly.pdbx_seq_one_letter_code
_entity_poly.pdbx_strand_id
1 'polypeptide(L)'
;MLVLNSFRRLINTQSISFQPRIRKLFIQVQETPNPNSLKYFPGKPVLGSGTRDFPSCTQSTSSPLARQLFRIEGVERVFFGPDFITITKNDDFEWAVIKPDVYATIMDFYSSGQPVVSEEKAQDLNKTCDEEDETVLMIKELLDTRIRPTVQEDGGDIIFKDFKDGIVRLKLQGSCSSCPSSVVTLKNGVQNMLQFYIPDVLGVEQVEDELDAVSKEQFDKLEQNIHNKEKSE
;
A
#
# COMPACT_ATOMS: atom_id res chain seq x y z
N MET A 1 2.09 62.22 46.23
CA MET A 1 2.89 60.99 46.41
C MET A 1 1.91 59.92 46.86
N LEU A 2 1.60 58.80 46.21
CA LEU A 2 1.87 58.23 44.88
C LEU A 2 0.83 57.09 44.75
N VAL A 3 -0.02 57.15 43.72
CA VAL A 3 -0.65 56.04 42.95
C VAL A 3 -1.02 54.74 43.69
N LEU A 4 -2.32 54.55 43.95
CA LEU A 4 -2.95 53.23 44.09
C LEU A 4 -3.18 52.65 42.69
N ASN A 5 -2.40 51.63 42.33
CA ASN A 5 -2.48 50.96 41.04
C ASN A 5 -3.79 50.19 40.88
N SER A 6 -4.54 50.58 39.85
CA SER A 6 -5.73 49.95 39.34
C SER A 6 -5.38 48.67 38.59
N PHE A 7 -5.68 47.50 39.16
CA PHE A 7 -5.58 46.20 38.46
C PHE A 7 -6.98 45.77 38.01
N ARG A 8 -7.46 46.35 36.90
CA ARG A 8 -8.52 45.73 36.09
C ARG A 8 -7.87 44.67 35.21
N ARG A 9 -7.97 43.39 35.60
CA ARG A 9 -7.69 42.28 34.70
C ARG A 9 -8.71 42.31 33.56
N LEU A 10 -8.24 42.66 32.36
CA LEU A 10 -8.95 42.45 31.11
C LEU A 10 -9.17 40.94 30.93
N ILE A 11 -10.41 40.50 31.08
CA ILE A 11 -10.84 39.18 30.60
C ILE A 11 -10.94 39.32 29.08
N ASN A 12 -9.88 38.95 28.38
CA ASN A 12 -9.88 38.85 26.93
C ASN A 12 -10.56 37.52 26.57
N THR A 13 -11.89 37.51 26.50
CA THR A 13 -12.64 36.42 25.86
C THR A 13 -12.40 36.52 24.36
N GLN A 14 -11.28 35.98 23.88
CA GLN A 14 -11.18 35.65 22.47
C GLN A 14 -12.18 34.52 22.21
N SER A 15 -13.30 34.89 21.60
CA SER A 15 -14.22 33.98 20.96
C SER A 15 -13.42 33.15 19.95
N ILE A 16 -13.09 31.92 20.32
CA ILE A 16 -12.55 30.93 19.39
C ILE A 16 -13.70 30.59 18.45
N SER A 17 -13.74 31.27 17.30
CA SER A 17 -14.61 30.90 16.20
C SER A 17 -14.12 29.54 15.69
N PHE A 18 -14.75 28.47 16.15
CA PHE A 18 -14.58 27.14 15.57
C PHE A 18 -15.29 27.16 14.21
N GLN A 19 -14.61 27.68 13.19
CA GLN A 19 -15.07 27.50 11.83
C GLN A 19 -14.88 26.01 11.48
N PRO A 20 -15.96 25.25 11.19
CA PRO A 20 -15.78 23.94 10.60
C PRO A 20 -15.20 24.18 9.21
N ARG A 21 -13.88 24.00 9.07
CA ARG A 21 -13.30 23.85 7.74
C ARG A 21 -13.87 22.55 7.19
N ILE A 22 -14.95 22.65 6.42
CA ILE A 22 -15.38 21.58 5.53
C ILE A 22 -14.25 21.45 4.50
N ARG A 23 -13.21 20.68 4.85
CA ARG A 23 -12.21 20.24 3.89
C ARG A 23 -12.98 19.28 2.99
N LYS A 24 -13.40 19.75 1.82
CA LYS A 24 -13.93 18.87 0.78
C LYS A 24 -12.82 17.87 0.46
N LEU A 25 -12.92 16.66 1.00
CA LEU A 25 -12.07 15.55 0.60
C LEU A 25 -12.53 15.18 -0.82
N PHE A 26 -11.70 15.46 -1.81
CA PHE A 26 -11.96 15.09 -3.18
C PHE A 26 -11.07 13.90 -3.51
N ILE A 27 -11.69 12.72 -3.59
CA ILE A 27 -10.98 11.50 -3.94
C ILE A 27 -10.97 11.38 -5.46
N GLN A 28 -9.79 11.35 -6.07
CA GLN A 28 -9.63 11.07 -7.50
C GLN A 28 -9.41 9.56 -7.70
N VAL A 29 -9.92 9.02 -8.80
CA VAL A 29 -9.70 7.62 -9.17
C VAL A 29 -8.98 7.56 -10.51
N GLN A 30 -7.96 6.72 -10.59
CA GLN A 30 -7.23 6.41 -11.81
C GLN A 30 -7.26 4.91 -12.06
N GLU A 31 -7.34 4.54 -13.32
CA GLU A 31 -7.24 3.16 -13.76
C GLU A 31 -5.78 2.71 -13.74
N THR A 32 -5.57 1.42 -13.53
CA THR A 32 -4.25 0.79 -13.63
C THR A 32 -4.23 -0.15 -14.85
N PRO A 33 -3.06 -0.60 -15.31
CA PRO A 33 -2.99 -1.63 -16.34
C PRO A 33 -3.68 -2.95 -15.95
N ASN A 34 -3.93 -3.17 -14.66
CA ASN A 34 -4.70 -4.30 -14.16
C ASN A 34 -6.19 -3.92 -14.05
N PRO A 35 -7.12 -4.56 -14.80
CA PRO A 35 -8.55 -4.22 -14.80
C PRO A 35 -9.22 -4.45 -13.44
N ASN A 36 -8.66 -5.33 -12.61
CA ASN A 36 -9.14 -5.61 -11.27
C ASN A 36 -8.54 -4.68 -10.22
N SER A 37 -7.70 -3.70 -10.60
CA SER A 37 -7.10 -2.76 -9.67
C SER A 37 -7.38 -1.30 -10.04
N LEU A 38 -7.80 -0.50 -9.05
CA LEU A 38 -7.98 0.94 -9.19
C LEU A 38 -7.19 1.69 -8.14
N LYS A 39 -6.70 2.87 -8.53
CA LYS A 39 -5.90 3.75 -7.68
C LYS A 39 -6.74 4.94 -7.22
N TYR A 40 -6.78 5.17 -5.91
CA TYR A 40 -7.55 6.22 -5.25
C TYR A 40 -6.61 7.23 -4.62
N PHE A 41 -6.78 8.51 -4.96
CA PHE A 41 -6.01 9.63 -4.42
C PHE A 41 -6.90 10.47 -3.51
N PRO A 42 -6.80 10.37 -2.18
CA PRO A 42 -7.62 11.14 -1.25
C PRO A 42 -7.25 12.63 -1.17
N GLY A 43 -6.23 13.09 -1.90
CA GLY A 43 -5.74 14.47 -1.85
C GLY A 43 -5.01 14.82 -0.55
N LYS A 44 -4.67 13.81 0.25
CA LYS A 44 -3.84 13.89 1.46
C LYS A 44 -2.79 12.77 1.41
N PRO A 45 -1.63 12.95 2.04
CA PRO A 45 -0.68 11.85 2.20
C PRO A 45 -1.33 10.66 2.90
N VAL A 46 -1.11 9.45 2.37
CA VAL A 46 -1.61 8.19 2.92
C VAL A 46 -0.57 7.64 3.89
N LEU A 47 0.60 7.27 3.39
CA LEU A 47 1.78 6.93 4.20
C LEU A 47 2.78 8.10 4.31
N GLY A 48 2.74 9.03 3.35
CA GLY A 48 3.71 10.13 3.23
C GLY A 48 5.05 9.72 2.63
N SER A 49 5.56 8.54 2.99
CA SER A 49 6.77 7.95 2.42
C SER A 49 6.69 6.43 2.42
N GLY A 50 7.28 5.79 1.42
CA GLY A 50 7.29 4.34 1.29
C GLY A 50 5.93 3.78 0.88
N THR A 51 5.82 2.47 1.01
CA THR A 51 4.68 1.67 0.54
C THR A 51 4.35 0.59 1.55
N ARG A 52 3.10 0.12 1.56
CA ARG A 52 2.68 -1.01 2.39
C ARG A 52 1.63 -1.84 1.68
N ASP A 53 1.90 -3.13 1.56
CA ASP A 53 1.02 -4.11 0.91
C ASP A 53 0.21 -4.86 1.97
N PHE A 54 -1.08 -5.05 1.70
CA PHE A 54 -1.99 -5.86 2.50
C PHE A 54 -2.63 -6.89 1.57
N PRO A 55 -2.03 -8.08 1.42
CA PRO A 55 -2.53 -9.14 0.55
C PRO A 55 -3.83 -9.78 1.08
N SER A 56 -4.12 -9.65 2.38
CA SER A 56 -5.29 -10.26 3.00
C SER A 56 -5.75 -9.49 4.24
N CYS A 57 -7.00 -9.73 4.65
CA CYS A 57 -7.61 -9.09 5.81
C CYS A 57 -6.84 -9.34 7.12
N THR A 58 -6.21 -10.51 7.29
CA THR A 58 -5.44 -10.84 8.51
C THR A 58 -4.21 -9.93 8.68
N GLN A 59 -3.57 -9.56 7.57
CA GLN A 59 -2.42 -8.66 7.53
C GLN A 59 -2.81 -7.17 7.67
N SER A 60 -4.10 -6.85 7.61
CA SER A 60 -4.62 -5.47 7.74
C SER A 60 -4.60 -4.93 9.17
N THR A 61 -4.24 -5.75 10.17
CA THR A 61 -4.27 -5.39 11.60
C THR A 61 -3.51 -4.11 11.92
N SER A 62 -2.39 -3.89 11.24
CA SER A 62 -1.56 -2.69 11.40
C SER A 62 -2.17 -1.40 10.83
N SER A 63 -3.31 -1.48 10.12
CA SER A 63 -3.97 -0.31 9.53
C SER A 63 -5.49 -0.32 9.78
N PRO A 64 -6.01 0.65 10.54
CA PRO A 64 -7.45 0.82 10.72
C PRO A 64 -8.19 1.10 9.40
N LEU A 65 -7.54 1.76 8.44
CA LEU A 65 -8.10 2.02 7.11
C LEU A 65 -8.17 0.74 6.27
N ALA A 66 -7.09 -0.03 6.22
CA ALA A 66 -7.07 -1.30 5.45
C ALA A 66 -8.15 -2.25 5.98
N ARG A 67 -8.28 -2.37 7.32
CA ARG A 67 -9.31 -3.19 7.95
C ARG A 67 -10.74 -2.75 7.60
N GLN A 68 -10.98 -1.45 7.42
CA GLN A 68 -12.28 -0.95 7.00
C GLN A 68 -12.55 -1.26 5.52
N LEU A 69 -11.54 -1.10 4.65
CA LEU A 69 -11.64 -1.43 3.23
C LEU A 69 -11.91 -2.92 2.99
N PHE A 70 -11.28 -3.81 3.76
CA PHE A 70 -11.53 -5.26 3.70
C PHE A 70 -12.93 -5.69 4.15
N ARG A 71 -13.72 -4.80 4.78
CA ARG A 71 -15.13 -5.11 5.11
C ARG A 71 -16.05 -4.97 3.92
N ILE A 72 -15.60 -4.30 2.86
CA ILE A 72 -16.35 -4.13 1.64
C ILE A 72 -16.28 -5.46 0.88
N GLU A 73 -17.44 -6.03 0.55
CA GLU A 73 -17.52 -7.26 -0.21
C GLU A 73 -16.87 -7.08 -1.60
N GLY A 74 -16.05 -8.05 -1.99
CA GLY A 74 -15.32 -8.04 -3.25
C GLY A 74 -13.94 -7.38 -3.22
N VAL A 75 -13.49 -6.82 -2.10
CA VAL A 75 -12.11 -6.33 -1.94
C VAL A 75 -11.17 -7.48 -1.58
N GLU A 76 -10.22 -7.79 -2.48
CA GLU A 76 -9.25 -8.88 -2.32
C GLU A 76 -7.97 -8.42 -1.61
N ARG A 77 -7.46 -7.25 -2.01
CA ARG A 77 -6.15 -6.74 -1.60
C ARG A 77 -6.18 -5.22 -1.54
N VAL A 78 -5.43 -4.67 -0.60
CA VAL A 78 -5.27 -3.23 -0.42
C VAL A 78 -3.78 -2.91 -0.39
N PHE A 79 -3.37 -1.89 -1.13
CA PHE A 79 -1.99 -1.42 -1.15
C PHE A 79 -1.95 0.09 -0.94
N PHE A 80 -1.06 0.53 -0.06
CA PHE A 80 -0.86 1.95 0.23
C PHE A 80 0.46 2.43 -0.36
N GLY A 81 0.37 3.47 -1.19
CA GLY A 81 1.51 4.26 -1.62
C GLY A 81 1.71 5.51 -0.75
N PRO A 82 2.60 6.42 -1.18
CA PRO A 82 2.86 7.67 -0.46
C PRO A 82 1.60 8.55 -0.30
N ASP A 83 0.84 8.72 -1.39
CA ASP A 83 -0.33 9.60 -1.49
C ASP A 83 -1.55 8.95 -2.14
N PHE A 84 -1.49 7.64 -2.40
CA PHE A 84 -2.55 6.88 -3.04
C PHE A 84 -2.83 5.55 -2.35
N ILE A 85 -4.01 5.00 -2.63
CA ILE A 85 -4.47 3.69 -2.19
C ILE A 85 -4.85 2.90 -3.45
N THR A 86 -4.21 1.77 -3.68
CA THR A 86 -4.63 0.82 -4.72
C THR A 86 -5.53 -0.24 -4.07
N ILE A 87 -6.67 -0.50 -4.67
CA ILE A 87 -7.58 -1.57 -4.25
C ILE A 87 -7.68 -2.54 -5.40
N THR A 88 -7.49 -3.83 -5.09
CA THR A 88 -7.72 -4.93 -6.02
C THR A 88 -8.98 -5.67 -5.60
N LYS A 89 -9.86 -5.91 -6.56
CA LYS A 89 -11.12 -6.64 -6.36
C LYS A 89 -11.03 -8.08 -6.87
N ASN A 90 -11.93 -8.92 -6.35
CA ASN A 90 -12.19 -10.24 -6.92
C ASN A 90 -12.83 -10.12 -8.32
N ASP A 91 -12.73 -11.20 -9.11
CA ASP A 91 -13.33 -11.28 -10.45
C ASP A 91 -14.86 -11.31 -10.43
N ASP A 92 -15.47 -11.78 -9.33
CA ASP A 92 -16.92 -11.94 -9.19
C ASP A 92 -17.69 -10.62 -9.05
N PHE A 93 -16.99 -9.52 -8.77
CA PHE A 93 -17.60 -8.22 -8.49
C PHE A 93 -17.27 -7.17 -9.56
N GLU A 94 -18.22 -6.26 -9.79
CA GLU A 94 -18.02 -5.10 -10.65
C GLU A 94 -17.68 -3.84 -9.85
N TRP A 95 -16.81 -3.00 -10.42
CA TRP A 95 -16.42 -1.74 -9.82
C TRP A 95 -17.59 -0.78 -9.57
N ALA A 96 -18.68 -0.88 -10.33
CA ALA A 96 -19.87 -0.04 -10.12
C ALA A 96 -20.51 -0.26 -8.72
N VAL A 97 -20.36 -1.46 -8.16
CA VAL A 97 -20.88 -1.82 -6.83
C VAL A 97 -19.87 -1.46 -5.74
N ILE A 98 -18.59 -1.76 -5.96
CA ILE A 98 -17.53 -1.55 -4.96
C ILE A 98 -17.18 -0.05 -4.80
N LYS A 99 -17.18 0.72 -5.90
CA LYS A 99 -16.73 2.13 -5.89
C LYS A 99 -17.44 2.98 -4.83
N PRO A 100 -18.78 3.04 -4.75
CA PRO A 100 -19.48 3.84 -3.75
C PRO A 100 -19.04 3.55 -2.30
N ASP A 101 -18.91 2.28 -1.93
CA ASP A 101 -18.54 1.86 -0.58
C ASP A 101 -17.09 2.20 -0.24
N VAL A 102 -16.20 2.08 -1.22
CA VAL A 102 -14.80 2.52 -1.09
C VAL A 102 -14.72 4.02 -0.86
N TYR A 103 -15.47 4.81 -1.64
CA TYR A 103 -15.52 6.27 -1.46
C TYR A 103 -16.01 6.64 -0.06
N ALA A 104 -17.12 6.04 0.39
CA ALA A 104 -17.67 6.29 1.71
C ALA A 104 -16.65 5.96 2.82
N THR A 105 -16.02 4.78 2.74
CA THR A 105 -15.04 4.32 3.72
C THR A 105 -13.83 5.26 3.80
N ILE A 106 -13.27 5.67 2.67
CA ILE A 106 -12.13 6.61 2.64
C ILE A 106 -12.56 7.97 3.19
N MET A 107 -13.73 8.48 2.81
CA MET A 107 -14.24 9.77 3.31
C MET A 107 -14.45 9.77 4.82
N ASP A 108 -15.10 8.73 5.34
CA ASP A 108 -15.37 8.58 6.77
C ASP A 108 -14.07 8.44 7.56
N PHE A 109 -13.12 7.65 7.06
CA PHE A 109 -11.81 7.50 7.68
C PHE A 109 -11.07 8.84 7.82
N TYR A 110 -10.93 9.59 6.72
CA TYR A 110 -10.23 10.89 6.75
C TYR A 110 -10.99 11.99 7.49
N SER A 111 -12.30 11.81 7.70
CA SER A 111 -13.12 12.70 8.54
C SER A 111 -12.98 12.37 10.03
N SER A 112 -12.77 11.10 10.37
CA SER A 112 -12.54 10.64 11.74
C SER A 112 -11.19 11.08 12.32
N GLY A 113 -10.20 11.35 11.47
CA GLY A 113 -8.86 11.76 11.88
C GLY A 113 -8.00 10.64 12.49
N GLN A 114 -8.40 9.38 12.32
CA GLN A 114 -7.62 8.22 12.76
C GLN A 114 -6.28 8.10 12.00
N PRO A 115 -5.24 7.53 12.61
CA PRO A 115 -3.98 7.26 11.93
C PRO A 115 -4.15 6.15 10.89
N VAL A 116 -3.58 6.34 9.68
CA VAL A 116 -3.66 5.38 8.56
C VAL A 116 -3.01 4.06 8.93
N VAL A 117 -1.92 4.09 9.70
CA VAL A 117 -1.22 2.93 10.23
C VAL A 117 -1.16 3.08 11.74
N SER A 118 -1.58 2.05 12.47
CA SER A 118 -1.34 1.95 13.91
C SER A 118 0.16 1.71 14.08
N GLU A 119 0.86 2.58 14.81
CA GLU A 119 2.32 2.52 14.96
C GLU A 119 2.75 1.12 15.41
N GLU A 120 3.26 0.35 14.46
CA GLU A 120 4.06 -0.83 14.69
C GLU A 120 5.43 -0.50 14.13
N LYS A 121 6.45 -0.65 14.99
CA LYS A 121 7.85 -0.36 14.73
C LYS A 121 8.17 -0.64 13.27
N ALA A 122 8.66 0.38 12.57
CA ALA A 122 9.52 0.16 11.44
C ALA A 122 10.56 -0.88 11.89
N GLN A 123 10.36 -2.14 11.51
CA GLN A 123 11.49 -3.01 11.34
C GLN A 123 12.18 -2.41 10.13
N ASP A 124 13.05 -1.44 10.41
CA ASP A 124 14.33 -1.35 9.74
C ASP A 124 14.84 -2.80 9.72
N LEU A 125 14.57 -3.49 8.61
CA LEU A 125 15.18 -4.77 8.36
C LEU A 125 16.67 -4.48 8.43
N ASN A 126 17.25 -5.03 9.49
CA ASN A 126 18.63 -4.94 9.90
C ASN A 126 19.53 -4.37 8.82
N LYS A 127 20.09 -3.21 9.14
CA LYS A 127 21.41 -2.80 8.70
C LYS A 127 22.40 -3.92 9.07
N THR A 128 22.50 -4.94 8.25
CA THR A 128 23.76 -5.65 8.11
C THR A 128 24.69 -4.65 7.42
N CYS A 129 25.59 -4.06 8.21
CA CYS A 129 26.85 -3.57 7.68
C CYS A 129 27.67 -4.79 7.24
N ASP A 130 27.19 -5.47 6.21
CA ASP A 130 28.05 -6.25 5.34
C ASP A 130 28.45 -5.30 4.22
N GLU A 131 29.67 -5.44 3.72
CA GLU A 131 30.11 -4.75 2.51
C GLU A 131 29.11 -5.08 1.41
N GLU A 132 28.10 -4.21 1.21
CA GLU A 132 27.13 -4.42 0.15
C GLU A 132 27.92 -4.40 -1.15
N ASP A 133 27.93 -5.55 -1.82
CA ASP A 133 28.50 -5.72 -3.15
C ASP A 133 28.09 -4.50 -4.01
N GLU A 134 29.05 -3.88 -4.68
CA GLU A 134 28.83 -2.69 -5.52
C GLU A 134 27.68 -2.94 -6.51
N THR A 135 27.55 -4.19 -6.96
CA THR A 135 26.46 -4.65 -7.83
C THR A 135 25.10 -4.58 -7.12
N VAL A 136 24.99 -4.97 -5.85
CA VAL A 136 23.74 -4.89 -5.07
C VAL A 136 23.32 -3.44 -4.86
N LEU A 137 24.26 -2.55 -4.55
CA LEU A 137 23.99 -1.12 -4.41
C LEU A 137 23.46 -0.52 -5.72
N MET A 138 24.09 -0.87 -6.84
CA MET A 138 23.66 -0.42 -8.16
C MET A 138 22.27 -0.97 -8.54
N ILE A 139 21.96 -2.23 -8.20
CA ILE A 139 20.62 -2.82 -8.38
C ILE A 139 19.58 -2.00 -7.60
N LYS A 140 19.83 -1.75 -6.31
CA LYS A 140 18.91 -0.98 -5.45
C LYS A 140 18.70 0.43 -5.98
N GLU A 141 19.75 1.11 -6.40
CA GLU A 141 19.66 2.47 -6.95
C GLU A 141 18.82 2.50 -8.24
N LEU A 142 19.03 1.57 -9.17
CA LEU A 142 18.23 1.49 -10.39
C LEU A 142 16.76 1.17 -10.10
N LEU A 143 16.51 0.28 -9.12
CA LEU A 143 15.16 -0.02 -8.69
C LEU A 143 14.46 1.24 -8.17
N ASP A 144 15.09 1.97 -7.26
CA ASP A 144 14.51 3.16 -6.64
C ASP A 144 14.36 4.35 -7.59
N THR A 145 15.32 4.56 -8.50
CA THR A 145 15.35 5.75 -9.35
C THR A 145 14.58 5.61 -10.66
N ARG A 146 14.42 4.38 -11.18
CA ARG A 146 13.80 4.16 -12.50
C ARG A 146 12.62 3.20 -12.51
N ILE A 147 12.72 2.07 -11.81
CA ILE A 147 11.67 1.04 -11.87
C ILE A 147 10.51 1.41 -10.96
N ARG A 148 10.76 1.60 -9.67
CA ARG A 148 9.72 1.83 -8.66
C ARG A 148 8.82 3.03 -8.99
N PRO A 149 9.30 4.17 -9.54
CA PRO A 149 8.42 5.25 -9.96
C PRO A 149 7.36 4.79 -10.95
N THR A 150 7.74 4.05 -12.00
CA THR A 150 6.80 3.53 -13.00
C THR A 150 5.88 2.46 -12.42
N VAL A 151 6.39 1.58 -11.55
CA VAL A 151 5.54 0.55 -10.91
C VAL A 151 4.51 1.18 -9.97
N GLN A 152 4.89 2.22 -9.24
CA GLN A 152 3.97 2.94 -8.35
C GLN A 152 2.96 3.78 -9.12
N GLU A 153 3.30 4.28 -10.31
CA GLU A 153 2.31 4.86 -11.24
C GLU A 153 1.22 3.83 -11.56
N ASP A 154 1.60 2.59 -11.86
CA ASP A 154 0.70 1.46 -12.11
C ASP A 154 0.01 0.90 -10.85
N GLY A 155 0.30 1.46 -9.68
CA GLY A 155 -0.37 1.13 -8.41
C GLY A 155 0.21 -0.06 -7.65
N GLY A 156 1.45 -0.46 -7.96
CA GLY A 156 2.18 -1.52 -7.25
C GLY A 156 3.50 -1.04 -6.65
N ASP A 157 4.33 -1.97 -6.22
CA ASP A 157 5.73 -1.70 -5.87
C ASP A 157 6.58 -2.97 -6.06
N ILE A 158 7.90 -2.80 -6.01
CA ILE A 158 8.86 -3.90 -6.06
C ILE A 158 9.81 -3.80 -4.85
N ILE A 159 9.97 -4.92 -4.15
CA ILE A 159 10.89 -5.05 -3.03
C ILE A 159 12.04 -5.96 -3.42
N PHE A 160 13.27 -5.46 -3.36
CA PHE A 160 14.48 -6.27 -3.49
C PHE A 160 14.59 -7.24 -2.32
N LYS A 161 14.88 -8.52 -2.61
CA LYS A 161 15.05 -9.55 -1.58
C LYS A 161 16.50 -9.99 -1.47
N ASP A 162 17.10 -10.44 -2.57
CA ASP A 162 18.47 -10.94 -2.58
C ASP A 162 19.02 -10.98 -4.02
N PHE A 163 20.34 -11.05 -4.16
CA PHE A 163 21.04 -11.23 -5.43
C PHE A 163 22.11 -12.31 -5.28
N LYS A 164 21.96 -13.42 -6.02
CA LYS A 164 22.89 -14.56 -5.99
C LYS A 164 23.00 -15.20 -7.36
N ASP A 165 24.20 -15.63 -7.74
CA ASP A 165 24.49 -16.34 -8.99
C ASP A 165 23.96 -15.60 -10.24
N GLY A 166 24.03 -14.27 -10.24
CA GLY A 166 23.51 -13.42 -11.32
C GLY A 166 21.98 -13.31 -11.35
N ILE A 167 21.26 -13.89 -10.39
CA ILE A 167 19.80 -13.85 -10.30
C ILE A 167 19.34 -12.87 -9.23
N VAL A 168 18.59 -11.85 -9.66
CA VAL A 168 17.96 -10.88 -8.77
C VAL A 168 16.59 -11.40 -8.34
N ARG A 169 16.40 -11.59 -7.04
CA ARG A 169 15.11 -12.00 -6.47
C ARG A 169 14.33 -10.79 -5.98
N LEU A 170 13.13 -10.62 -6.50
CA LEU A 170 12.25 -9.49 -6.25
C LEU A 170 10.89 -9.98 -5.76
N LYS A 171 10.27 -9.24 -4.84
CA LYS A 171 8.86 -9.41 -4.47
C LYS A 171 8.04 -8.31 -5.12
N LEU A 172 6.99 -8.70 -5.84
CA LEU A 172 6.02 -7.77 -6.42
C LEU A 172 4.88 -7.51 -5.43
N GLN A 173 4.40 -6.28 -5.37
CA GLN A 173 3.33 -5.84 -4.45
C GLN A 173 2.24 -5.04 -5.18
N GLY A 174 1.06 -4.94 -4.57
CA GLY A 174 -0.08 -4.21 -5.12
C GLY A 174 -0.58 -4.79 -6.44
N SER A 175 -1.00 -3.92 -7.36
CA SER A 175 -1.65 -4.29 -8.65
C SER A 175 -0.81 -5.24 -9.51
N CYS A 176 0.52 -5.19 -9.35
CA CYS A 176 1.48 -5.95 -10.15
C CYS A 176 1.59 -7.43 -9.75
N SER A 177 1.09 -7.82 -8.58
CA SER A 177 1.17 -9.20 -8.07
C SER A 177 -0.02 -10.09 -8.48
N SER A 178 -1.16 -9.49 -8.83
CA SER A 178 -2.44 -10.21 -8.96
C SER A 178 -2.84 -10.59 -10.40
N CYS A 179 -2.13 -10.09 -11.43
CA CYS A 179 -2.48 -10.35 -12.82
C CYS A 179 -1.34 -11.07 -13.57
N PRO A 180 -1.55 -12.28 -14.11
CA PRO A 180 -0.49 -13.04 -14.79
C PRO A 180 0.18 -12.28 -15.94
N SER A 181 -0.59 -11.50 -16.71
CA SER A 181 -0.05 -10.71 -17.82
C SER A 181 0.83 -9.56 -17.35
N SER A 182 0.42 -8.87 -16.27
CA SER A 182 1.19 -7.79 -15.65
C SER A 182 2.46 -8.31 -14.99
N VAL A 183 2.40 -9.46 -14.32
CA VAL A 183 3.56 -10.12 -13.68
C VAL A 183 4.64 -10.42 -14.73
N VAL A 184 4.28 -11.09 -15.82
CA VAL A 184 5.24 -11.48 -16.87
C VAL A 184 5.84 -10.25 -17.55
N THR A 185 5.01 -9.27 -17.89
CA THR A 185 5.45 -8.05 -18.58
C THR A 185 6.40 -7.24 -17.70
N LEU A 186 6.03 -7.02 -16.44
CA LEU A 186 6.85 -6.28 -15.49
C LEU A 186 8.17 -7.00 -15.21
N LYS A 187 8.13 -8.31 -14.97
CA LYS A 187 9.33 -9.13 -14.77
C LYS A 187 10.29 -8.99 -15.96
N ASN A 188 9.80 -9.11 -17.19
CA ASN A 188 10.62 -8.98 -18.39
C ASN A 188 11.17 -7.56 -18.54
N GLY A 189 10.36 -6.53 -18.28
CA GLY A 189 10.79 -5.14 -18.34
C GLY A 189 11.91 -4.83 -17.34
N VAL A 190 11.74 -5.26 -16.09
CA VAL A 190 12.73 -5.11 -15.02
C VAL A 190 14.01 -5.89 -15.36
N GLN A 191 13.89 -7.14 -15.81
CA GLN A 191 15.04 -7.95 -16.20
C GLN A 191 15.84 -7.29 -17.32
N ASN A 192 15.18 -6.84 -18.39
CA ASN A 192 15.85 -6.19 -19.52
C ASN A 192 16.57 -4.91 -19.06
N MET A 193 15.95 -4.13 -18.18
CA MET A 193 16.56 -2.90 -17.67
C MET A 193 17.79 -3.20 -16.80
N LEU A 194 17.69 -4.16 -15.88
CA LEU A 194 18.81 -4.55 -15.02
C LEU A 194 19.96 -5.14 -15.83
N GLN A 195 19.69 -6.05 -16.77
CA GLN A 195 20.71 -6.62 -17.67
C GLN A 195 21.42 -5.57 -18.52
N PHE A 196 20.71 -4.51 -18.92
CA PHE A 196 21.30 -3.43 -19.72
C PHE A 196 22.30 -2.58 -18.93
N TYR A 197 22.00 -2.28 -17.67
CA TYR A 197 22.86 -1.43 -16.83
C TYR A 197 23.87 -2.23 -16.00
N ILE A 198 23.61 -3.50 -15.73
CA ILE A 198 24.38 -4.35 -14.82
C ILE A 198 24.70 -5.68 -15.52
N PRO A 199 25.89 -5.82 -16.12
CA PRO A 199 26.28 -7.02 -16.86
C PRO A 199 26.27 -8.32 -16.04
N ASP A 200 26.43 -8.21 -14.71
CA ASP A 200 26.44 -9.34 -13.79
C ASP A 200 25.04 -9.94 -13.56
N VAL A 201 23.98 -9.20 -13.92
CA VAL A 201 22.61 -9.71 -13.83
C VAL A 201 22.34 -10.60 -15.04
N LEU A 202 22.10 -11.88 -14.78
CA LEU A 202 21.71 -12.89 -15.77
C LEU A 202 20.19 -13.06 -15.83
N GLY A 203 19.46 -12.76 -14.75
CA GLY A 203 18.01 -12.93 -14.73
C GLY A 203 17.33 -12.34 -13.50
N VAL A 204 16.01 -12.32 -13.53
CA VAL A 204 15.16 -11.88 -12.42
C VAL A 204 14.19 -13.01 -12.07
N GLU A 205 13.98 -13.22 -10.78
CA GLU A 205 12.99 -14.17 -10.26
C GLU A 205 12.04 -13.48 -9.28
N GLN A 206 10.75 -13.81 -9.39
CA GLN A 206 9.76 -13.38 -8.41
C GLN A 206 9.76 -14.35 -7.25
N VAL A 207 9.77 -13.82 -6.03
CA VAL A 207 9.61 -14.58 -4.80
C VAL A 207 8.40 -14.07 -4.01
N GLU A 208 7.74 -14.97 -3.30
CA GLU A 208 6.68 -14.67 -2.35
C GLU A 208 7.20 -14.89 -0.92
N ASP A 209 6.72 -14.12 0.05
CA ASP A 209 7.13 -14.33 1.45
C ASP A 209 6.38 -15.53 2.04
N GLU A 210 7.04 -16.34 2.88
CA GLU A 210 6.45 -17.54 3.49
C GLU A 210 5.15 -17.25 4.26
N LEU A 211 5.05 -16.06 4.87
CA LEU A 211 3.85 -15.60 5.58
C LEU A 211 2.65 -15.38 4.64
N ASP A 212 2.90 -14.95 3.40
CA ASP A 212 1.85 -14.73 2.41
C ASP A 212 1.33 -16.07 1.89
N ALA A 213 2.24 -17.03 1.66
CA ALA A 213 1.90 -18.39 1.22
C ALA A 213 1.04 -19.12 2.26
N VAL A 214 1.43 -19.09 3.54
CA VAL A 214 0.67 -19.73 4.63
C VAL A 214 -0.70 -19.08 4.80
N SER A 215 -0.79 -17.75 4.69
CA SER A 215 -2.07 -17.03 4.80
C SER A 215 -3.03 -17.44 3.68
N LYS A 216 -2.54 -17.55 2.45
CA LYS A 216 -3.32 -17.99 1.29
C LYS A 216 -3.80 -19.43 1.46
N GLU A 217 -2.92 -20.34 1.87
CA GLU A 217 -3.30 -21.72 2.14
C GLU A 217 -4.38 -21.85 3.23
N GLN A 218 -4.29 -21.05 4.28
CA GLN A 218 -5.30 -21.06 5.35
C GLN A 218 -6.65 -20.56 4.87
N PHE A 219 -6.66 -19.54 4.00
CA PHE A 219 -7.86 -19.03 3.37
C PHE A 219 -8.50 -20.06 2.44
N ASP A 220 -7.72 -20.66 1.54
CA ASP A 220 -8.20 -21.69 0.61
C ASP A 220 -8.79 -22.90 1.35
N LYS A 221 -8.15 -23.35 2.44
CA LYS A 221 -8.66 -24.42 3.31
C LYS A 221 -9.99 -24.05 3.96
N LEU A 222 -10.17 -22.79 4.33
CA LEU A 222 -11.42 -22.32 4.94
C LEU A 222 -12.55 -22.28 3.92
N GLU A 223 -12.32 -21.74 2.72
CA GLU A 223 -13.31 -21.72 1.64
C GLU A 223 -13.78 -23.11 1.25
N GLN A 224 -12.83 -24.06 1.11
CA GLN A 224 -13.17 -25.46 0.82
C GLN A 224 -14.04 -26.09 1.90
N ASN A 225 -13.79 -25.77 3.17
CA ASN A 225 -14.59 -26.28 4.28
C ASN A 225 -16.00 -25.68 4.32
N ILE A 226 -16.17 -24.40 3.98
CA ILE A 226 -17.49 -23.77 3.87
C ILE A 226 -18.27 -24.38 2.71
N HIS A 227 -17.65 -24.52 1.54
CA HIS A 227 -18.30 -25.07 0.35
C HIS A 227 -18.68 -26.56 0.49
N ASN A 228 -17.90 -27.33 1.27
CA ASN A 228 -18.22 -28.72 1.59
C ASN A 228 -19.38 -28.84 2.59
N LYS A 229 -19.54 -27.86 3.50
CA LYS A 229 -20.70 -27.81 4.42
C LYS A 229 -22.00 -27.46 3.70
N GLU A 230 -21.96 -26.52 2.77
CA GLU A 230 -23.15 -26.14 1.98
C GLU A 230 -23.64 -27.25 1.04
N LYS A 231 -22.76 -28.18 0.63
CA LYS A 231 -23.15 -29.36 -0.18
C LYS A 231 -23.64 -30.55 0.65
N SER A 232 -23.55 -30.49 1.98
CA SER A 232 -23.94 -31.58 2.87
C SER A 232 -25.25 -31.32 3.66
N GLU A 233 -25.91 -30.20 3.37
CA GLU A 233 -27.30 -29.88 3.76
C GLU A 233 -28.23 -29.98 2.54
#